data_AF-A0A438J490-F1
#
_entry.id   AF-A0A438J490-F1
#
_cell.length_a   1.000
_cell.length_b   1.000
_cell.length_c   1.000
_cell.angle_alpha   90.00
_cell.angle_beta   90.00
_cell.angle_gamma   90.00
#
_symmetry.space_group_name_H-M   'P 1'
#
loop_
_entity.id
_entity.type
_entity.pdbx_description
1 polymer ?
#
loop_
_entity_poly.entity_id
_entity_poly.type
_entity_poly.pdbx_seq_one_letter_code
_entity_poly.pdbx_strand_id
1 'polypeptide(L)'
;MWRLKVADGGNDPYIYTTNNFVGRQIWEFDPDYGTPEERAEVEAARENFRKNRFPVKPSSDLLWRMQFARENPCVANLPQIKVQDLEEVTEEVVTTTLRRGLNFYSTMQAHDGHWPGDYGGPMFLLPGLNEDGGWGLHIEGPSTMFGTVLSYVTLRLLGEGGFGVEGAMENGRKWILDHGGATAITSWGKMWLSVLGAYEWSGNNPLPTEVWLCPYILPIHPGLSLSLCVCV
;
A
#
# COMPACT_ATOMS: atom_id res chain seq x y z
N MET A 1 15.82 -7.82 -9.29
CA MET A 1 14.38 -7.63 -9.14
C MET A 1 14.01 -7.41 -7.68
N TRP A 2 12.78 -7.01 -7.37
CA TRP A 2 12.29 -6.93 -5.99
C TRP A 2 12.07 -8.33 -5.41
N ARG A 3 12.59 -8.57 -4.20
CA ARG A 3 12.49 -9.82 -3.45
C ARG A 3 11.79 -9.58 -2.12
N LEU A 4 10.89 -10.49 -1.73
CA LEU A 4 10.31 -10.47 -0.39
C LEU A 4 11.23 -11.20 0.59
N LYS A 5 11.60 -10.54 1.70
CA LYS A 5 12.26 -11.16 2.84
C LYS A 5 11.27 -11.30 3.99
N VAL A 6 11.25 -12.49 4.60
CA VAL A 6 10.38 -12.82 5.73
C VAL A 6 11.22 -13.22 6.92
N ALA A 7 10.92 -12.64 8.09
CA ALA A 7 11.41 -13.09 9.41
C ALA A 7 12.92 -13.33 9.53
N ASP A 8 13.74 -12.73 8.66
CA ASP A 8 15.20 -12.96 8.55
C ASP A 8 16.00 -12.41 9.73
N GLY A 9 15.31 -11.88 10.76
CA GLY A 9 15.92 -11.49 12.03
C GLY A 9 17.03 -10.45 11.94
N GLY A 10 17.17 -9.78 10.78
CA GLY A 10 18.45 -9.44 10.16
C GLY A 10 19.54 -8.85 11.06
N ASN A 11 20.80 -8.95 10.64
CA ASN A 11 21.93 -8.24 11.24
C ASN A 11 21.91 -6.72 10.96
N ASP A 12 20.73 -6.12 10.88
CA ASP A 12 20.54 -4.71 10.57
C ASP A 12 20.27 -3.94 11.89
N PRO A 13 21.17 -3.03 12.31
CA PRO A 13 20.99 -2.27 13.54
C PRO A 13 19.77 -1.34 13.52
N TYR A 14 19.16 -1.10 12.36
CA TYR A 14 17.97 -0.26 12.20
C TYR A 14 16.66 -1.06 12.26
N ILE A 15 16.69 -2.40 12.32
CA ILE A 15 15.49 -3.22 12.40
C ILE A 15 15.38 -3.84 13.81
N TYR A 16 14.38 -3.39 14.57
CA TYR A 16 14.09 -3.89 15.92
C TYR A 16 12.66 -4.42 16.02
N THR A 17 12.47 -5.45 16.85
CA THR A 17 11.14 -5.98 17.14
C THR A 17 11.08 -6.68 18.49
N THR A 18 9.90 -6.71 19.08
CA THR A 18 9.63 -7.36 20.37
C THR A 18 9.25 -8.84 20.23
N ASN A 19 9.01 -9.32 19.01
CA ASN A 19 8.52 -10.69 18.74
C ASN A 19 9.50 -11.54 17.91
N ASN A 20 10.79 -11.20 17.92
CA ASN A 20 11.81 -11.90 17.12
C ASN A 20 11.46 -12.01 15.62
N PHE A 21 10.88 -10.96 15.06
CA PHE A 21 10.64 -10.72 13.62
C PHE A 21 9.58 -11.64 12.98
N VAL A 22 8.93 -12.48 13.77
CA VAL A 22 7.84 -13.34 13.32
C VAL A 22 6.73 -12.50 12.67
N GLY A 23 6.30 -12.89 11.47
CA GLY A 23 5.27 -12.18 10.71
C GLY A 23 5.71 -10.86 10.08
N ARG A 24 7.01 -10.53 10.10
CA ARG A 24 7.55 -9.34 9.41
C ARG A 24 7.97 -9.70 7.99
N GLN A 25 7.62 -8.82 7.06
CA GLN A 25 7.99 -8.91 5.66
C GLN A 25 8.52 -7.56 5.16
N ILE A 26 9.55 -7.58 4.33
CA ILE A 26 10.10 -6.39 3.66
C ILE A 26 10.41 -6.69 2.20
N TRP A 27 10.27 -5.68 1.34
CA TRP A 27 10.73 -5.74 -0.03
C TRP A 27 12.15 -5.18 -0.13
N GLU A 28 13.07 -5.95 -0.70
CA GLU A 28 14.41 -5.50 -1.04
C GLU A 28 14.65 -5.56 -2.55
N PHE A 29 15.42 -4.62 -3.08
CA PHE A 29 15.84 -4.68 -4.48
C PHE A 29 17.21 -5.34 -4.56
N ASP A 30 17.28 -6.46 -5.27
CA ASP A 30 18.53 -7.17 -5.55
C ASP A 30 18.66 -7.34 -7.08
N PRO A 31 19.64 -6.70 -7.75
CA PRO A 31 19.78 -6.77 -9.21
C PRO A 31 20.07 -8.18 -9.73
N ASP A 32 20.68 -9.04 -8.92
CA ASP A 32 21.16 -10.37 -9.29
C ASP A 32 20.21 -11.50 -8.88
N TYR A 33 19.17 -11.17 -8.11
CA TYR A 33 18.17 -12.14 -7.67
C TYR A 33 17.34 -12.71 -8.83
N GLY A 34 17.16 -14.03 -8.79
CA GLY A 34 16.34 -14.81 -9.72
C GLY A 34 17.01 -15.15 -11.06
N THR A 35 16.45 -16.13 -11.77
CA THR A 35 16.91 -16.51 -13.12
C THR A 35 16.52 -15.43 -14.14
N PRO A 36 17.11 -15.42 -15.35
CA PRO A 36 16.71 -14.52 -16.42
C PRO A 36 15.21 -14.61 -16.77
N GLU A 37 14.64 -15.82 -16.75
CA GLU A 37 13.23 -16.08 -17.00
C GLU A 37 12.35 -15.45 -15.92
N GLU A 38 12.73 -15.60 -14.66
CA GLU A 38 12.00 -15.02 -13.52
C GLU A 38 12.00 -13.49 -13.58
N ARG A 39 13.16 -12.90 -13.93
CA ARG A 39 13.27 -11.46 -14.14
C ARG A 39 12.41 -10.99 -15.32
N ALA A 40 12.30 -11.78 -16.38
CA ALA A 40 11.44 -11.49 -17.51
C ALA A 40 9.94 -11.55 -17.15
N GLU A 41 9.51 -12.49 -16.30
CA GLU A 41 8.13 -12.55 -15.80
C GLU A 41 7.76 -11.32 -14.96
N VAL A 42 8.66 -10.88 -14.07
CA VAL A 42 8.48 -9.66 -13.28
C VAL A 42 8.40 -8.42 -14.18
N GLU A 43 9.23 -8.35 -15.21
CA GLU A 43 9.20 -7.27 -16.18
C GLU A 43 7.90 -7.26 -17.00
N ALA A 44 7.42 -8.43 -17.43
CA ALA A 44 6.13 -8.56 -18.11
C ALA A 44 4.96 -8.11 -17.21
N ALA A 45 5.00 -8.46 -15.91
CA ALA A 45 4.02 -7.99 -14.94
C ALA A 45 4.03 -6.46 -14.78
N ARG A 46 5.23 -5.86 -14.74
CA ARG A 46 5.43 -4.40 -14.68
C ARG A 46 4.86 -3.70 -15.91
N GLU A 47 5.14 -4.22 -17.10
CA GLU A 47 4.64 -3.64 -18.35
C GLU A 47 3.12 -3.80 -18.49
N ASN A 48 2.58 -4.94 -18.06
CA ASN A 48 1.14 -5.15 -18.00
C ASN A 48 0.47 -4.15 -17.05
N PHE A 49 1.05 -3.91 -15.87
CA PHE A 49 0.60 -2.86 -14.97
C PHE A 49 0.66 -1.50 -15.66
N ARG A 50 1.79 -1.13 -16.28
CA ARG A 50 1.95 0.16 -16.97
C ARG A 50 0.84 0.42 -17.99
N LYS A 51 0.49 -0.58 -18.81
CA LYS A 51 -0.56 -0.50 -19.84
C LYS A 51 -1.97 -0.39 -19.26
N ASN A 52 -2.22 -1.05 -18.12
CA ASN A 52 -3.55 -1.22 -17.56
C ASN A 52 -3.78 -0.44 -16.26
N ARG A 53 -2.85 0.39 -15.80
CA ARG A 53 -2.91 1.06 -14.48
C ARG A 53 -4.10 1.98 -14.25
N PHE A 54 -4.71 2.47 -15.33
CA PHE A 54 -5.92 3.29 -15.27
C PHE A 54 -7.20 2.44 -15.27
N PRO A 55 -7.35 1.44 -16.17
CA PRO A 55 -8.53 0.56 -16.15
C PRO A 55 -8.51 -0.53 -15.07
N VAL A 56 -7.34 -0.87 -14.52
CA VAL A 56 -7.16 -1.98 -13.56
C VAL A 56 -6.48 -1.47 -12.30
N LYS A 57 -7.07 -1.79 -11.15
CA LYS A 57 -6.56 -1.37 -9.84
C LYS A 57 -5.24 -2.08 -9.50
N PRO A 58 -4.24 -1.36 -8.96
CA PRO A 58 -2.97 -1.95 -8.55
C PRO A 58 -3.15 -2.94 -7.40
N SER A 59 -2.41 -4.05 -7.46
CA SER A 59 -2.20 -4.97 -6.33
C SER A 59 -0.78 -5.52 -6.44
N SER A 60 0.01 -5.44 -5.35
CA SER A 60 1.36 -6.01 -5.33
C SER A 60 1.37 -7.54 -5.14
N ASP A 61 0.19 -8.13 -4.90
CA ASP A 61 0.02 -9.57 -4.66
C ASP A 61 0.62 -10.43 -5.76
N LEU A 62 0.62 -9.99 -7.02
CA LEU A 62 1.11 -10.81 -8.13
C LEU A 62 2.60 -11.13 -7.99
N LEU A 63 3.42 -10.13 -7.66
CA LEU A 63 4.86 -10.31 -7.50
C LEU A 63 5.18 -11.23 -6.32
N TRP A 64 4.42 -11.06 -5.23
CA TRP A 64 4.53 -11.92 -4.06
C TRP A 64 4.12 -13.37 -4.36
N ARG A 65 2.95 -13.58 -5.01
CA ARG A 65 2.45 -14.92 -5.39
C ARG A 65 3.42 -15.65 -6.32
N MET A 66 4.05 -14.93 -7.26
CA MET A 66 5.08 -15.51 -8.14
C MET A 66 6.26 -16.10 -7.35
N GLN A 67 6.67 -15.49 -6.25
CA GLN A 67 7.78 -15.98 -5.41
C GLN A 67 7.31 -17.15 -4.53
N PHE A 68 6.17 -17.01 -3.86
CA PHE A 68 5.67 -18.01 -2.89
C PHE A 68 5.20 -19.31 -3.54
N ALA A 69 4.51 -19.22 -4.68
CA ALA A 69 4.05 -20.40 -5.40
C ALA A 69 5.20 -21.32 -5.84
N ARG A 70 6.43 -20.79 -5.94
CA ARG A 70 7.64 -21.54 -6.24
C ARG A 70 8.25 -22.20 -5.00
N GLU A 71 8.27 -21.49 -3.87
CA GLU A 71 8.77 -22.02 -2.60
C GLU A 71 7.90 -23.15 -2.05
N ASN A 72 6.57 -23.02 -2.21
CA ASN A 72 5.58 -23.97 -1.71
C ASN A 72 4.67 -24.48 -2.85
N PRO A 73 5.14 -25.41 -3.70
CA PRO A 73 4.36 -25.88 -4.83
C PRO A 73 3.07 -26.58 -4.41
N CYS A 74 1.95 -26.27 -5.09
CA CYS A 74 0.67 -26.94 -4.84
C CYS A 74 0.76 -28.41 -5.28
N VAL A 75 0.60 -29.33 -4.32
CA VAL A 75 0.70 -30.78 -4.56
C VAL A 75 -0.54 -31.34 -5.29
N ALA A 76 -1.68 -30.65 -5.24
CA ALA A 76 -2.95 -31.17 -5.74
C ALA A 76 -3.64 -30.20 -6.71
N ASN A 77 -3.67 -30.58 -7.99
CA ASN A 77 -4.40 -29.85 -9.02
C ASN A 77 -5.87 -30.30 -9.06
N LEU A 78 -6.68 -29.75 -8.18
CA LEU A 78 -8.12 -30.04 -8.11
C LEU A 78 -8.88 -29.28 -9.21
N PRO A 79 -9.90 -29.90 -9.84
CA PRO A 79 -10.63 -29.28 -10.95
C PRO A 79 -11.37 -28.02 -10.51
N GLN A 80 -11.45 -27.04 -11.40
CA GLN A 80 -12.33 -25.89 -11.23
C GLN A 80 -13.76 -26.26 -11.59
N ILE A 81 -14.63 -26.37 -10.59
CA ILE A 81 -16.06 -26.57 -10.82
C ILE A 81 -16.71 -25.20 -10.92
N LYS A 82 -17.34 -24.91 -12.06
CA LYS A 82 -18.16 -23.70 -12.25
C LYS A 82 -19.60 -24.05 -11.88
N VAL A 83 -20.13 -23.38 -10.87
CA VAL A 83 -21.54 -23.48 -10.48
C VAL A 83 -22.33 -22.43 -11.25
N GLN A 84 -23.45 -22.82 -11.86
CA GLN A 84 -24.35 -21.90 -12.57
C GLN A 84 -25.55 -21.50 -11.70
N ASP A 85 -26.18 -22.46 -11.02
CA ASP A 85 -27.35 -22.23 -10.16
C ASP A 85 -27.14 -22.74 -8.72
N LEU A 86 -27.81 -22.08 -7.76
CA LEU A 86 -27.71 -22.39 -6.33
C LEU A 86 -28.29 -23.77 -5.97
N GLU A 87 -29.24 -24.27 -6.76
CA GLU A 87 -29.89 -25.58 -6.56
C GLU A 87 -28.98 -26.76 -6.98
N GLU A 88 -27.93 -26.50 -7.75
CA GLU A 88 -26.96 -27.52 -8.21
C GLU A 88 -25.75 -27.67 -7.27
N VAL A 89 -25.72 -26.94 -6.15
CA VAL A 89 -24.61 -26.98 -5.19
C VAL A 89 -24.69 -28.23 -4.34
N THR A 90 -23.96 -29.27 -4.74
CA THR A 90 -23.82 -30.50 -3.94
C THR A 90 -22.67 -30.40 -2.93
N GLU A 91 -22.69 -31.26 -1.92
CA GLU A 91 -21.60 -31.38 -0.93
C GLU A 91 -20.24 -31.67 -1.59
N GLU A 92 -20.23 -32.47 -2.66
CA GLU A 92 -19.01 -32.78 -3.42
C GLU A 92 -18.43 -31.54 -4.10
N VAL A 93 -19.28 -30.70 -4.71
CA VAL A 93 -18.89 -29.44 -5.34
C VAL A 93 -18.29 -28.49 -4.30
N VAL A 94 -18.94 -28.35 -3.14
CA VAL A 94 -18.45 -27.52 -2.02
C VAL A 94 -17.12 -28.05 -1.50
N THR A 95 -17.02 -29.36 -1.24
CA THR A 95 -15.81 -29.99 -0.69
C THR A 95 -14.64 -29.86 -1.64
N THR A 96 -14.86 -30.08 -2.94
CA THR A 96 -13.82 -29.94 -3.96
C THR A 96 -13.35 -28.49 -4.07
N THR A 97 -14.28 -27.54 -4.06
CA THR A 97 -13.98 -26.10 -4.12
C THR A 97 -13.21 -25.64 -2.89
N LEU A 98 -13.63 -26.05 -1.69
CA LEU A 98 -12.93 -25.74 -0.44
C LEU A 98 -11.52 -26.34 -0.40
N ARG A 99 -11.37 -27.63 -0.75
CA ARG A 99 -10.05 -28.27 -0.82
C ARG A 99 -9.14 -27.56 -1.82
N ARG A 100 -9.68 -27.14 -2.96
CA ARG A 100 -8.92 -26.37 -3.97
C ARG A 100 -8.47 -25.02 -3.42
N GLY A 101 -9.36 -24.30 -2.74
CA GLY A 101 -9.04 -23.03 -2.07
C GLY A 101 -7.98 -23.18 -0.99
N LEU A 102 -8.11 -24.18 -0.12
CA LEU A 102 -7.14 -24.48 0.94
C LEU A 102 -5.77 -24.89 0.39
N ASN A 103 -5.74 -25.75 -0.63
CA ASN A 103 -4.50 -26.15 -1.29
C ASN A 103 -3.80 -24.96 -1.96
N PHE A 104 -4.56 -24.03 -2.53
CA PHE A 104 -4.00 -22.79 -3.05
C PHE A 104 -3.48 -21.91 -1.92
N TYR A 105 -4.26 -21.69 -0.86
CA TYR A 105 -3.88 -20.82 0.25
C TYR A 105 -2.68 -21.34 1.05
N SER A 106 -2.49 -22.67 1.12
CA SER A 106 -1.31 -23.26 1.76
C SER A 106 -0.01 -22.98 1.00
N THR A 107 -0.06 -22.78 -0.32
CA THR A 107 1.13 -22.36 -1.10
C THR A 107 1.62 -20.94 -0.75
N MET A 108 0.76 -20.16 -0.10
CA MET A 108 1.03 -18.78 0.26
C MET A 108 1.50 -18.61 1.71
N GLN A 109 1.63 -19.69 2.48
CA GLN A 109 2.15 -19.64 3.85
C GLN A 109 3.66 -19.42 3.84
N ALA A 110 4.16 -18.49 4.64
CA ALA A 110 5.60 -18.29 4.80
C ALA A 110 6.22 -19.34 5.72
N HIS A 111 7.54 -19.50 5.65
CA HIS A 111 8.28 -20.52 6.39
C HIS A 111 8.21 -20.35 7.93
N ASP A 112 7.92 -19.15 8.44
CA ASP A 112 7.67 -18.87 9.86
C ASP A 112 6.18 -19.06 10.26
N GLY A 113 5.34 -19.50 9.32
CA GLY A 113 3.94 -19.87 9.52
C GLY A 113 2.92 -18.74 9.30
N HIS A 114 3.35 -17.50 9.04
CA HIS A 114 2.41 -16.40 8.76
C HIS A 114 1.93 -16.39 7.29
N TRP A 115 0.88 -15.62 7.01
CA TRP A 115 0.44 -15.34 5.65
C TRP A 115 0.76 -13.89 5.28
N PRO A 116 1.79 -13.66 4.44
CA PRO A 116 2.05 -12.35 3.91
C PRO A 116 0.92 -11.88 2.99
N GLY A 117 0.72 -10.57 2.94
CA GLY A 117 -0.26 -9.95 2.05
C GLY A 117 0.04 -8.48 1.83
N ASP A 118 -0.43 -7.95 0.71
CA ASP A 118 -0.47 -6.51 0.49
C ASP A 118 -1.49 -5.87 1.45
N TYR A 119 -1.02 -4.94 2.28
CA TYR A 119 -1.87 -4.16 3.19
C TYR A 119 -1.79 -2.66 2.87
N GLY A 120 -1.64 -2.35 1.58
CA GLY A 120 -1.78 -1.00 1.04
C GLY A 120 -3.22 -0.52 1.01
N GLY A 121 -3.45 0.62 0.36
CA GLY A 121 -4.78 1.21 0.19
C GLY A 121 -4.78 2.71 0.41
N PRO A 122 -4.38 3.21 1.59
CA PRO A 122 -4.25 4.64 1.83
C PRO A 122 -3.10 5.25 1.00
N MET A 123 -3.39 6.27 0.20
CA MET A 123 -2.44 6.86 -0.76
C MET A 123 -1.64 8.04 -0.20
N PHE A 124 -1.53 8.17 1.13
CA PHE A 124 -0.57 9.09 1.74
C PHE A 124 0.82 8.44 1.95
N LEU A 125 1.07 7.25 1.39
CA LEU A 125 2.34 6.51 1.50
C LEU A 125 3.07 6.37 0.15
N LEU A 126 2.41 5.91 -0.93
CA LEU A 126 2.92 5.94 -2.31
C LEU A 126 1.79 6.03 -3.37
N PRO A 127 2.00 6.67 -4.54
CA PRO A 127 0.90 7.21 -5.34
C PRO A 127 0.45 6.35 -6.55
N GLY A 128 -0.86 6.11 -6.70
CA GLY A 128 -1.50 5.69 -7.95
C GLY A 128 -2.20 6.88 -8.64
N LEU A 129 -1.68 7.34 -9.77
CA LEU A 129 -2.21 8.50 -10.51
C LEU A 129 -3.56 8.18 -11.14
N ASN A 130 -4.58 9.00 -10.86
CA ASN A 130 -5.89 8.90 -11.50
C ASN A 130 -5.85 9.48 -12.93
N GLU A 131 -6.83 9.09 -13.76
CA GLU A 131 -6.95 9.55 -15.16
C GLU A 131 -7.06 11.07 -15.29
N ASP A 132 -7.62 11.74 -14.28
CA ASP A 132 -7.75 13.21 -14.24
C ASP A 132 -6.42 13.92 -13.90
N GLY A 133 -5.35 13.17 -13.63
CA GLY A 133 -4.05 13.71 -13.28
C GLY A 133 -3.84 13.93 -11.78
N GLY A 134 -4.84 13.66 -10.94
CA GLY A 134 -4.73 13.80 -9.48
C GLY A 134 -4.51 12.48 -8.73
N TRP A 135 -4.49 12.57 -7.39
CA TRP A 135 -4.43 11.41 -6.50
C TRP A 135 -5.51 11.50 -5.41
N GLY A 136 -6.15 10.37 -5.15
CA GLY A 136 -7.16 10.23 -4.10
C GLY A 136 -6.58 9.98 -2.70
N LEU A 137 -7.47 9.89 -1.71
CA LEU A 137 -7.12 9.50 -0.33
C LEU A 137 -6.75 8.01 -0.23
N HIS A 138 -7.33 7.20 -1.10
CA HIS A 138 -7.07 5.78 -1.24
C HIS A 138 -7.14 5.39 -2.73
N ILE A 139 -6.66 4.20 -3.09
CA ILE A 139 -6.51 3.73 -4.49
C ILE A 139 -7.82 3.67 -5.31
N GLU A 140 -8.97 3.67 -4.65
CA GLU A 140 -10.29 3.67 -5.27
C GLU A 140 -10.98 5.05 -5.20
N GLY A 141 -10.38 6.00 -4.50
CA GLY A 141 -10.96 7.31 -4.26
C GLY A 141 -10.77 8.25 -5.46
N PRO A 142 -11.69 9.20 -5.66
CA PRO A 142 -11.48 10.29 -6.60
C PRO A 142 -10.29 11.14 -6.15
N SER A 143 -9.74 11.93 -7.06
CA SER A 143 -8.65 12.84 -6.74
C SER A 143 -9.06 13.88 -5.70
N THR A 144 -8.17 14.13 -4.74
CA THR A 144 -8.40 15.08 -3.65
C THR A 144 -7.20 16.02 -3.53
N MET A 145 -7.40 17.22 -2.96
CA MET A 145 -6.28 18.13 -2.72
C MET A 145 -5.24 17.51 -1.79
N PHE A 146 -5.67 16.77 -0.77
CA PHE A 146 -4.79 16.05 0.16
C PHE A 146 -3.93 14.99 -0.54
N GLY A 147 -4.57 14.05 -1.24
CA GLY A 147 -3.87 12.99 -1.97
C GLY A 147 -2.95 13.55 -3.05
N THR A 148 -3.43 14.50 -3.85
CA THR A 148 -2.69 15.06 -4.99
C THR A 148 -1.47 15.85 -4.55
N VAL A 149 -1.60 16.74 -3.57
CA VAL A 149 -0.48 17.57 -3.12
C VAL A 149 0.60 16.73 -2.44
N LEU A 150 0.21 15.82 -1.54
CA LEU A 150 1.20 14.98 -0.85
C LEU A 150 1.89 14.02 -1.84
N SER A 151 1.16 13.42 -2.76
CA SER A 151 1.74 12.56 -3.80
C SER A 151 2.70 13.33 -4.69
N TYR A 152 2.30 14.52 -5.14
CA TYR A 152 3.16 15.40 -5.94
C TYR A 152 4.45 15.74 -5.19
N VAL A 153 4.34 16.19 -3.93
CA VAL A 153 5.51 16.53 -3.11
C VAL A 153 6.42 15.33 -2.88
N THR A 154 5.86 14.15 -2.58
CA THR A 154 6.63 12.90 -2.41
C THR A 154 7.41 12.57 -3.68
N LEU A 155 6.77 12.60 -4.86
CA LEU A 155 7.45 12.35 -6.13
C LEU A 155 8.57 13.37 -6.37
N ARG A 156 8.35 14.65 -6.06
CA ARG A 156 9.40 15.69 -6.14
C ARG A 156 10.59 15.39 -5.24
N LEU A 157 10.35 14.95 -4.00
CA LEU A 157 11.40 14.59 -3.04
C LEU A 157 12.17 13.33 -3.47
N LEU A 158 11.51 12.38 -4.14
CA LEU A 158 12.14 11.20 -4.73
C LEU A 158 12.95 11.51 -6.01
N GLY A 159 12.99 12.78 -6.44
CA GLY A 159 13.78 13.22 -7.59
C GLY A 159 13.04 13.17 -8.91
N GLU A 160 11.73 12.92 -8.93
CA GLU A 160 10.94 13.03 -10.16
C GLU A 160 10.98 14.48 -10.68
N GLY A 161 11.53 14.62 -11.89
CA GLY A 161 11.65 15.89 -12.59
C GLY A 161 10.29 16.54 -12.85
N GLY A 162 10.30 17.81 -13.27
CA GLY A 162 9.04 18.55 -13.52
C GLY A 162 8.14 17.91 -14.58
N PHE A 163 8.71 17.06 -15.44
CA PHE A 163 8.01 16.37 -16.51
C PHE A 163 7.55 14.95 -16.14
N GLY A 164 8.04 14.36 -15.03
CA GLY A 164 7.71 13.00 -14.58
C GLY A 164 7.80 11.91 -15.67
N VAL A 165 7.42 10.68 -15.31
CA VAL A 165 7.13 9.66 -16.32
C VAL A 165 5.77 10.00 -16.96
N GLU A 166 5.74 10.15 -18.29
CA GLU A 166 4.51 10.40 -19.07
C GLU A 166 3.72 11.65 -18.66
N GLY A 167 4.37 12.72 -18.19
CA GLY A 167 3.69 13.98 -17.86
C GLY A 167 2.94 13.96 -16.53
N ALA A 168 3.07 12.90 -15.72
CA ALA A 168 2.38 12.74 -14.43
C ALA A 168 2.53 13.96 -13.52
N MET A 169 3.73 14.53 -13.44
CA MET A 169 4.02 15.69 -12.60
C MET A 169 3.37 16.97 -13.14
N GLU A 170 3.32 17.15 -14.45
CA GLU A 170 2.66 18.30 -15.07
C GLU A 170 1.15 18.23 -14.84
N ASN A 171 0.55 17.06 -15.06
CA ASN A 171 -0.87 16.81 -14.84
C ASN A 171 -1.26 17.01 -13.37
N GLY A 172 -0.47 16.47 -12.43
CA GLY A 172 -0.66 16.67 -11.00
C GLY A 172 -0.59 18.14 -10.58
N ARG A 173 0.42 18.88 -11.08
CA ARG A 173 0.54 20.31 -10.81
C ARG A 173 -0.64 21.09 -11.39
N LYS A 174 -1.04 20.79 -12.63
CA LYS A 174 -2.20 21.40 -13.28
C LYS A 174 -3.47 21.15 -12.47
N TRP A 175 -3.71 19.91 -12.06
CA TRP A 175 -4.85 19.54 -11.22
C TRP A 175 -4.87 20.35 -9.93
N ILE A 176 -3.74 20.46 -9.22
CA ILE A 176 -3.64 21.27 -7.98
C ILE A 176 -4.03 22.73 -8.23
N LEU A 177 -3.49 23.35 -9.29
CA LEU A 177 -3.73 24.75 -9.60
C LEU A 177 -5.20 25.01 -10.00
N ASP A 178 -5.77 24.11 -10.82
CA ASP A 178 -7.16 24.21 -11.28
C ASP A 178 -8.18 24.05 -10.14
N HIS A 179 -7.79 23.42 -9.02
CA HIS A 179 -8.67 23.14 -7.86
C HIS A 179 -8.40 24.03 -6.64
N GLY A 180 -7.81 25.22 -6.83
CA GLY A 180 -7.63 26.23 -5.77
C GLY A 180 -6.29 26.19 -5.05
N GLY A 181 -5.36 25.35 -5.50
CA GLY A 181 -3.99 25.30 -5.01
C GLY A 181 -3.80 24.57 -3.68
N ALA A 182 -2.53 24.36 -3.32
CA ALA A 182 -2.15 23.59 -2.14
C ALA A 182 -2.65 24.19 -0.80
N THR A 183 -3.05 25.47 -0.77
CA THR A 183 -3.64 26.11 0.41
C THR A 183 -5.00 25.52 0.81
N ALA A 184 -5.71 24.90 -0.13
CA ALA A 184 -6.98 24.22 0.11
C ALA A 184 -6.83 22.81 0.71
N ILE A 185 -5.60 22.37 1.00
CA ILE A 185 -5.34 21.06 1.61
C ILE A 185 -5.91 20.96 3.04
N THR A 186 -6.22 19.74 3.47
CA THR A 186 -6.73 19.45 4.82
C THR A 186 -5.69 19.75 5.91
N SER A 187 -6.11 19.84 7.17
CA SER A 187 -5.25 20.18 8.31
C SER A 187 -4.01 19.29 8.44
N TRP A 188 -4.16 17.97 8.24
CA TRP A 188 -3.03 17.04 8.25
C TRP A 188 -2.03 17.32 7.13
N GLY A 189 -2.52 17.70 5.94
CA GLY A 189 -1.65 18.06 4.83
C GLY A 189 -0.89 19.36 5.09
N LYS A 190 -1.55 20.35 5.70
CA LYS A 190 -0.89 21.60 6.11
C LYS A 190 0.22 21.35 7.11
N MET A 191 0.01 20.47 8.09
CA MET A 191 1.03 20.07 9.05
C MET A 191 2.26 19.49 8.35
N TRP A 192 2.09 18.50 7.45
CA TRP A 192 3.20 17.90 6.70
C TRP A 192 3.95 18.91 5.83
N LEU A 193 3.23 19.80 5.14
CA LEU A 193 3.87 20.88 4.36
C LEU A 193 4.60 21.88 5.25
N SER A 194 4.12 22.12 6.47
CA SER A 194 4.78 23.02 7.43
C SER A 194 6.06 22.42 7.98
N VAL A 195 6.06 21.12 8.28
CA VAL A 195 7.26 20.35 8.64
C VAL A 195 8.31 20.43 7.53
N LEU A 196 7.88 20.33 6.27
CA LEU A 196 8.77 20.49 5.11
C LEU A 196 9.25 21.94 4.88
N GLY A 197 8.64 22.93 5.55
CA GLY A 197 8.91 24.35 5.33
C GLY A 197 8.26 24.95 4.08
N ALA A 198 7.34 24.23 3.45
CA ALA A 198 6.60 24.64 2.26
C ALA A 198 5.26 25.34 2.58
N TYR A 199 4.86 25.37 3.85
CA TYR A 199 3.65 26.04 4.35
C TYR A 199 3.96 26.70 5.70
N GLU A 200 3.35 27.85 5.99
CA GLU A 200 3.62 28.59 7.22
C GLU A 200 2.86 27.96 8.41
N TRP A 201 3.54 27.74 9.53
CA TRP A 201 2.95 27.16 10.74
C TRP A 201 1.71 27.93 11.24
N SER A 202 1.71 29.26 11.08
CA SER A 202 0.59 30.14 11.44
C SER A 202 -0.71 29.83 10.69
N GLY A 203 -0.64 29.13 9.55
CA GLY A 203 -1.80 28.71 8.78
C GLY A 203 -2.42 27.38 9.24
N ASN A 204 -1.90 26.75 10.32
CA ASN A 204 -2.48 25.57 10.96
C ASN A 204 -3.36 25.95 12.13
N ASN A 205 -4.39 25.15 12.40
CA ASN A 205 -5.07 25.22 13.69
C ASN A 205 -4.11 24.72 14.78
N PRO A 206 -4.10 25.33 15.97
CA PRO A 206 -3.23 24.91 17.05
C PRO A 206 -3.57 23.47 17.51
N LEU A 207 -2.52 22.68 17.78
CA LEU A 207 -2.60 21.38 18.43
C LEU A 207 -2.03 21.52 19.86
N PRO A 208 -2.83 22.00 20.83
CA PRO A 208 -2.35 22.35 22.16
C PRO A 208 -1.93 21.11 22.94
N THR A 209 -0.63 20.95 23.16
CA THR A 209 -0.07 19.86 23.98
C THR A 209 -0.49 19.95 25.45
N GLU A 210 -0.87 21.14 25.91
CA GLU A 210 -1.30 21.44 27.27
C GLU A 210 -2.58 20.69 27.66
N VAL A 211 -3.38 20.24 26.70
CA VAL A 211 -4.60 19.45 26.95
C VAL A 211 -4.28 18.11 27.63
N TRP A 212 -3.05 17.61 27.49
CA TRP A 212 -2.55 16.45 28.25
C TRP A 212 -2.32 16.72 29.74
N LEU A 213 -2.22 17.98 30.16
CA LEU A 213 -2.09 18.36 31.56
C LEU A 213 -3.44 18.46 32.28
N CYS A 214 -4.54 18.37 31.53
CA CYS A 214 -5.88 18.36 32.11
C CYS A 214 -6.10 17.13 33.01
N PRO A 215 -6.94 17.22 34.05
CA PRO A 215 -7.36 16.03 34.79
C PRO A 215 -8.15 15.07 33.89
N TYR A 216 -7.96 13.76 34.06
CA TYR A 216 -8.68 12.70 33.32
C TYR A 216 -10.21 12.76 33.42
N ILE A 217 -10.76 13.49 34.40
CA ILE A 217 -12.21 13.69 34.56
C ILE A 217 -12.79 14.62 33.49
N LEU A 218 -11.97 15.42 32.81
CA LEU A 218 -12.44 16.33 31.78
C LEU A 218 -12.73 15.58 30.48
N PRO A 219 -13.87 15.84 29.81
CA PRO A 219 -14.28 15.10 28.60
C PRO A 219 -13.37 15.32 27.39
N ILE A 220 -12.51 16.35 27.45
CA ILE A 220 -11.53 16.67 26.41
C ILE A 220 -10.16 16.03 26.64
N HIS A 221 -9.99 15.28 27.74
CA HIS A 221 -8.70 14.66 28.05
C HIS A 221 -8.33 13.64 26.96
N PRO A 222 -7.11 13.69 26.36
CA PRO A 222 -6.76 12.86 25.21
C PRO A 222 -6.86 11.36 25.53
N GLY A 223 -6.58 10.95 26.76
CA GLY A 223 -6.71 9.57 27.21
C GLY A 223 -8.15 8.99 27.20
N LEU A 224 -9.18 9.80 26.93
CA LEU A 224 -10.55 9.35 26.70
C LEU A 224 -10.89 9.19 25.21
N SER A 225 -10.00 9.61 24.31
CA SER A 225 -10.18 9.50 22.87
C SER A 225 -9.75 8.13 22.34
N LEU A 226 -10.12 7.83 21.09
CA LEU A 226 -9.68 6.62 20.40
C LEU A 226 -8.15 6.56 20.37
N SER A 227 -7.57 5.41 20.72
CA SER A 227 -6.11 5.22 20.80
C SER A 227 -5.38 5.65 19.53
N LEU A 228 -5.92 5.35 18.35
CA LEU A 228 -5.36 5.78 17.07
C LEU A 228 -5.27 7.30 16.95
N CYS A 229 -6.30 8.05 17.39
CA CYS A 229 -6.29 9.51 17.33
C CYS A 229 -5.31 10.14 18.33
N VAL A 230 -4.97 9.42 19.40
CA VAL A 230 -4.05 9.88 20.45
C VAL A 230 -2.59 9.68 20.04
N CYS A 231 -2.31 8.61 19.28
CA CYS A 231 -0.96 8.24 18.87
C CYS A 231 -0.49 8.94 17.57
N VAL A 232 -1.38 9.60 16.84
CA VAL A 232 -1.08 10.32 15.59
C VAL A 232 -0.90 11.81 15.86
#